data_AF-A0A3P7IWM3-F1
#
_entry.id   AF-A0A3P7IWM3-F1
#
_cell.length_a   1.000
_cell.length_b   1.000
_cell.length_c   1.000
_cell.angle_alpha   90.00
_cell.angle_beta   90.00
_cell.angle_gamma   90.00
#
_symmetry.space_group_name_H-M   'P 1'
#
loop_
_entity.id
_entity.type
_entity.pdbx_description
1 polymer ?
#
loop_
_entity_poly.entity_id
_entity_poly.type
_entity_poly.pdbx_seq_one_letter_code
_entity_poly.pdbx_strand_id
1 'polypeptide(L)'
;MHQLALSAAGREKLSKLFTLNPQWTQETNLTSTDLQYFFSIIYSQFQGAVQYSGDNRKGYADGHGIPDMCTIMTNESNTPIENIAKFNEYMTIFYSVRAPIKI
;
A
#
# COMPACT_ATOMS: atom_id res chain seq x y z
N MET A 1 9.99 -6.06 -5.36
CA MET A 1 9.91 -4.59 -5.13
C MET A 1 11.28 -3.98 -4.80
N HIS A 2 12.03 -4.48 -3.81
CA HIS A 2 13.36 -3.92 -3.47
C HIS A 2 14.28 -3.71 -4.68
N GLN A 3 14.44 -4.74 -5.54
CA GLN A 3 15.27 -4.63 -6.75
C GLN A 3 14.80 -3.53 -7.72
N LEU A 4 13.49 -3.26 -7.81
CA LEU A 4 12.96 -2.16 -8.63
C LEU A 4 13.33 -0.80 -8.02
N ALA A 5 13.33 -0.66 -6.70
CA ALA A 5 13.65 0.60 -6.03
C ALA A 5 15.11 1.05 -6.24
N LEU A 6 16.02 0.12 -6.57
CA LEU A 6 17.44 0.42 -6.76
C LEU A 6 17.73 1.20 -8.06
N SER A 7 16.86 1.12 -9.07
CA SER A 7 17.07 1.81 -10.36
C SER A 7 16.04 2.91 -10.62
N ALA A 8 16.43 3.94 -11.39
CA ALA A 8 15.55 5.05 -11.73
C ALA A 8 14.27 4.59 -12.47
N ALA A 9 14.43 3.74 -13.50
CA ALA A 9 13.30 3.17 -14.24
C ALA A 9 12.42 2.26 -13.35
N GLY A 10 13.02 1.50 -12.43
CA GLY A 10 12.27 0.66 -11.51
C GLY A 10 11.48 1.48 -10.48
N ARG A 11 12.02 2.62 -10.01
CA ARG A 11 11.31 3.59 -9.17
C ARG A 11 10.13 4.22 -9.90
N GLU A 12 10.30 4.61 -11.15
CA GLU A 12 9.20 5.11 -11.98
C GLU A 12 8.08 4.05 -12.12
N LYS A 13 8.45 2.78 -12.34
CA LYS A 13 7.49 1.67 -12.40
C LYS A 13 6.74 1.48 -11.07
N LEU A 14 7.46 1.51 -9.94
CA LEU A 14 6.84 1.45 -8.61
C LEU A 14 5.90 2.63 -8.40
N SER A 15 6.29 3.83 -8.80
CA SER A 15 5.47 5.03 -8.66
C SER A 15 4.16 4.94 -9.42
N LYS A 16 4.16 4.35 -10.63
CA LYS A 16 2.94 4.12 -11.42
C LYS A 16 2.06 3.05 -10.79
N LEU A 17 2.65 1.93 -10.35
CA LEU A 17 1.91 0.83 -9.73
C LEU A 17 1.22 1.23 -8.42
N PHE A 18 1.90 2.01 -7.58
CA PHE A 18 1.40 2.45 -6.28
C PHE A 18 0.77 3.85 -6.31
N THR A 19 0.56 4.40 -7.52
CA THR A 19 -0.06 5.72 -7.74
C THR A 19 0.49 6.81 -6.82
N LEU A 20 1.81 6.88 -6.67
CA LEU A 20 2.45 7.79 -5.72
C LEU A 20 2.20 9.25 -6.10
N ASN A 21 1.97 10.08 -5.08
CA ASN A 21 1.84 11.52 -5.21
C ASN A 21 2.71 12.22 -4.14
N PRO A 22 3.78 12.93 -4.52
CA PRO A 22 4.25 13.17 -5.88
C PRO A 22 4.79 11.89 -6.56
N GLN A 23 4.67 11.84 -7.90
CA GLN A 23 5.17 10.73 -8.69
C GLN A 23 6.70 10.73 -8.73
N TRP A 24 7.33 9.56 -8.62
CA TRP A 24 8.75 9.40 -8.92
C TRP A 24 8.98 9.27 -10.43
N THR A 25 9.91 10.06 -10.92
CA THR A 25 10.45 10.05 -12.28
C THR A 25 11.89 9.54 -12.28
N GLN A 26 12.52 9.45 -13.46
CA GLN A 26 13.91 9.03 -13.55
C GLN A 26 14.89 10.06 -12.96
N GLU A 27 14.48 11.32 -12.93
CA GLU A 27 15.20 12.47 -12.38
C GLU A 27 14.94 12.66 -10.88
N THR A 28 13.97 11.93 -10.31
CA THR A 28 13.66 12.04 -8.88
C THR A 28 14.82 11.50 -8.05
N ASN A 29 15.42 12.39 -7.26
CA ASN A 29 16.50 12.05 -6.35
C ASN A 29 15.91 11.54 -5.01
N LEU A 30 15.88 10.22 -4.83
CA LEU A 30 15.42 9.60 -3.60
C LEU A 30 16.59 9.26 -2.67
N THR A 31 16.41 9.59 -1.40
CA THR A 31 17.29 9.14 -0.32
C THR A 31 16.95 7.70 0.10
N SER A 32 17.84 7.07 0.86
CA SER A 32 17.54 5.79 1.51
C SER A 32 16.33 5.89 2.45
N THR A 33 16.16 7.03 3.11
CA THR A 33 15.04 7.30 4.01
C THR A 33 13.71 7.35 3.26
N ASP A 34 13.66 7.96 2.07
CA ASP A 34 12.44 7.99 1.25
C ASP A 34 11.98 6.59 0.86
N LEU A 35 12.95 5.73 0.49
CA LEU A 35 12.67 4.33 0.18
C LEU A 35 12.19 3.55 1.41
N GLN A 36 12.81 3.77 2.58
CA GLN A 36 12.35 3.16 3.83
C GLN A 36 10.92 3.56 4.17
N TYR A 37 10.58 4.85 4.04
CA TYR A 37 9.22 5.33 4.26
C TYR A 37 8.22 4.66 3.31
N PHE A 38 8.53 4.61 2.01
CA PHE A 38 7.69 3.92 1.02
C PHE A 38 7.41 2.47 1.43
N PHE A 39 8.43 1.70 1.80
CA PHE A 39 8.23 0.31 2.24
C PHE A 39 7.48 0.21 3.57
N SER A 40 7.74 1.12 4.52
CA SER A 40 7.06 1.13 5.82
C SER A 40 5.57 1.39 5.69
N ILE A 41 5.16 2.26 4.76
CA ILE A 41 3.75 2.58 4.52
C ILE A 41 3.04 1.33 3.99
N ILE A 42 3.64 0.65 3.01
CA ILE A 42 3.08 -0.58 2.44
C ILE A 42 2.98 -1.65 3.53
N TYR A 43 4.06 -1.86 4.30
CA TYR A 43 4.07 -2.85 5.38
C TYR A 43 3.00 -2.55 6.45
N SER A 44 2.78 -1.27 6.79
CA SER A 44 1.78 -0.86 7.78
C SER A 44 0.35 -1.23 7.36
N GLN A 45 0.04 -1.28 6.06
CA GLN A 45 -1.27 -1.72 5.57
C GLN A 45 -1.56 -3.18 5.96
N PHE A 46 -0.56 -4.06 5.83
CA PHE A 46 -0.67 -5.46 6.22
C PHE A 46 -0.77 -5.63 7.74
N GLN A 47 -0.02 -4.82 8.49
CA GLN A 47 -0.16 -4.80 9.95
C GLN A 47 -1.57 -4.40 10.37
N GLY A 48 -2.17 -3.40 9.71
CA GLY A 48 -3.54 -2.97 9.95
C GLY A 48 -4.55 -4.11 9.77
N ALA A 49 -4.48 -4.81 8.65
CA ALA A 49 -5.41 -5.92 8.38
C ALA A 49 -5.27 -7.09 9.38
N VAL A 50 -4.06 -7.39 9.84
CA VAL A 50 -3.85 -8.42 10.88
C VAL A 50 -4.34 -7.92 12.24
N GLN A 51 -3.97 -6.70 12.64
CA GLN A 51 -4.29 -6.15 13.95
C GLN A 51 -5.81 -6.02 14.19
N TYR A 52 -6.56 -5.64 13.17
CA TYR A 52 -8.00 -5.39 13.27
C TYR A 52 -8.85 -6.47 12.60
N SER A 53 -8.29 -7.64 12.30
CA SER A 53 -9.03 -8.74 11.69
C SER A 53 -10.16 -9.21 12.62
N GLY A 54 -11.40 -9.12 12.16
CA GLY A 54 -12.58 -9.49 12.94
C GLY A 54 -12.95 -8.48 14.04
N ASP A 55 -12.37 -7.28 14.02
CA ASP A 55 -12.81 -6.19 14.90
C ASP A 55 -14.20 -5.70 14.48
N ASN A 56 -15.18 -5.80 15.37
CA ASN A 56 -16.57 -5.40 15.10
C ASN A 56 -16.83 -3.89 15.23
N ARG A 57 -15.78 -3.06 15.27
CA ARG A 57 -15.91 -1.61 15.48
C ARG A 57 -15.69 -0.82 14.20
N LYS A 58 -16.58 0.17 13.99
CA LYS A 58 -16.53 1.11 12.85
C LYS A 58 -16.43 0.33 11.53
N GLY A 59 -15.89 0.91 10.47
CA GLY A 59 -15.66 0.19 9.20
C GLY A 59 -14.66 -0.99 9.21
N TYR A 60 -14.16 -1.48 10.37
CA TYR A 60 -13.52 -2.81 10.40
C TYR A 60 -14.56 -3.91 10.63
N ALA A 61 -15.78 -3.55 11.08
CA ALA A 61 -16.88 -4.49 11.22
C ALA A 61 -17.29 -5.14 9.90
N ASP A 62 -17.03 -4.45 8.79
CA ASP A 62 -17.50 -4.81 7.46
C ASP A 62 -16.36 -5.25 6.51
N GLY A 63 -15.12 -5.38 7.00
CA GLY A 63 -13.97 -5.80 6.18
C GLY A 63 -12.63 -5.21 6.64
N HIS A 64 -11.67 -5.15 5.72
CA HIS A 64 -10.30 -4.65 5.93
C HIS A 64 -9.46 -5.52 6.88
N GLY A 65 -9.87 -6.78 7.04
CA GLY A 65 -9.17 -7.79 7.84
C GLY A 65 -8.39 -8.79 7.00
N ILE A 66 -7.96 -9.89 7.63
CA ILE A 66 -7.26 -10.99 6.97
C ILE A 66 -8.06 -11.58 5.78
N PRO A 67 -9.40 -11.76 5.83
CA PRO A 67 -10.14 -12.31 4.70
C PRO A 67 -10.03 -11.48 3.42
N ASP A 68 -10.15 -10.15 3.52
CA ASP A 68 -10.01 -9.24 2.38
C ASP A 68 -8.58 -9.21 1.86
N MET A 69 -7.61 -9.13 2.77
CA MET A 69 -6.18 -9.21 2.44
C MET A 69 -5.88 -10.49 1.65
N CYS A 70 -6.33 -11.65 2.12
CA CYS A 70 -6.11 -12.93 1.43
C CYS A 70 -6.79 -12.92 0.06
N THR A 71 -8.05 -12.49 -0.03
CA THR A 71 -8.80 -12.40 -1.30
C THR A 71 -8.06 -11.59 -2.35
N ILE A 72 -7.48 -10.44 -1.96
CA ILE A 72 -6.70 -9.59 -2.86
C ILE A 72 -5.35 -10.23 -3.18
N MET A 73 -4.64 -10.75 -2.18
CA MET A 73 -3.28 -11.27 -2.33
C MET A 73 -3.20 -12.58 -3.12
N THR A 74 -4.23 -13.43 -3.08
CA THR A 74 -4.30 -14.71 -3.78
C THR A 74 -5.01 -14.62 -5.13
N ASN A 75 -5.23 -13.42 -5.67
CA ASN A 75 -5.81 -13.25 -7.00
C ASN A 75 -4.77 -13.60 -8.07
N GLU A 76 -4.95 -14.75 -8.72
CA GLU A 76 -4.03 -15.29 -9.73
C GLU A 76 -4.05 -14.54 -11.07
N SER A 77 -5.06 -13.71 -11.31
CA SER A 77 -5.13 -12.86 -12.51
C SER A 77 -4.16 -11.69 -12.48
N ASN A 78 -3.50 -11.44 -11.34
CA ASN A 78 -2.51 -10.39 -11.18
C ASN A 78 -1.14 -10.97 -10.81
N THR A 79 -0.09 -10.22 -11.09
CA THR A 79 1.24 -10.50 -10.54
C THR A 79 1.27 -10.24 -9.03
N PRO A 80 2.20 -10.86 -8.28
CA PRO A 80 2.31 -10.62 -6.83
C PRO A 80 2.48 -9.13 -6.46
N ILE A 81 3.20 -8.35 -7.26
CA ILE A 81 3.39 -6.91 -6.98
C ILE A 81 2.13 -6.09 -7.25
N GLU A 82 1.32 -6.47 -8.25
CA GLU A 82 0.03 -5.84 -8.50
C GLU A 82 -0.95 -6.15 -7.37
N ASN A 83 -0.93 -7.36 -6.81
CA ASN A 83 -1.73 -7.69 -5.63
C ASN A 83 -1.33 -6.84 -4.40
N ILE A 84 -0.03 -6.64 -4.17
CA ILE A 84 0.44 -5.74 -3.11
C ILE A 84 -0.06 -4.31 -3.35
N ALA A 85 0.04 -3.81 -4.59
CA ALA A 85 -0.42 -2.45 -4.93
C ALA A 85 -1.94 -2.30 -4.74
N LYS A 86 -2.75 -3.27 -5.17
CA LYS A 86 -4.21 -3.28 -4.98
C LYS A 86 -4.60 -3.34 -3.51
N PHE A 87 -3.91 -4.15 -2.71
CA PHE A 87 -4.14 -4.20 -1.27
C PHE A 87 -3.76 -2.89 -0.59
N ASN A 88 -2.64 -2.28 -1.00
CA ASN A 88 -2.22 -0.97 -0.51
C ASN A 88 -3.26 0.12 -0.86
N GLU A 89 -3.79 0.13 -2.08
CA GLU A 89 -4.85 1.06 -2.51
C GLU A 89 -6.13 0.87 -1.68
N TYR A 90 -6.58 -0.37 -1.54
CA TYR A 90 -7.77 -0.74 -0.75
C TYR A 90 -7.68 -0.21 0.70
N MET A 91 -6.54 -0.43 1.38
CA MET A 91 -6.33 0.08 2.74
C MET A 91 -6.14 1.61 2.78
N THR A 92 -5.51 2.19 1.76
CA THR A 92 -5.35 3.65 1.67
C THR A 92 -6.71 4.35 1.57
N ILE A 93 -7.60 3.88 0.69
CA ILE A 93 -8.96 4.41 0.54
C ILE A 93 -9.70 4.36 1.88
N PHE A 94 -9.61 3.24 2.58
CA PHE A 94 -10.21 3.05 3.89
C PHE A 94 -9.73 4.08 4.93
N TYR A 95 -8.43 4.33 5.00
CA TYR A 95 -7.86 5.31 5.92
C TYR A 95 -8.18 6.75 5.52
N SER A 96 -8.22 7.06 4.22
CA SER A 96 -8.55 8.40 3.72
C SER A 96 -9.98 8.83 4.04
N VAL A 97 -10.95 7.92 4.04
CA VAL A 97 -12.35 8.22 4.42
C VAL A 97 -12.51 8.46 5.93
N ARG A 98 -11.55 8.00 6.75
CA ARG A 98 -11.58 8.08 8.21
C ARG A 98 -10.75 9.21 8.83
N ALA A 99 -10.25 10.16 8.05
CA ALA A 99 -9.61 11.35 8.61
C ALA A 99 -10.63 12.49 8.79
N PRO A 100 -11.39 12.58 9.90
CA PRO A 100 -11.90 13.88 10.29
C PRO A 100 -10.69 14.71 10.69
N ILE A 101 -10.37 15.71 9.88
CA ILE A 101 -9.58 16.85 10.32
C ILE A 101 -10.34 17.45 11.51
N LYS A 102 -9.90 17.15 12.72
CA LYS A 102 -10.22 17.97 13.89
C LYS A 102 -9.13 19.04 13.96
N ILE A 103 -9.39 20.20 13.35
CA ILE A 103 -8.79 21.47 13.78
C ILE A 103 -9.58 21.94 14.98
#